data_AF-A0A936D5Q0-F1
#
_entry.id   AF-A0A936D5Q0-F1
#
_cell.length_a   1.000
_cell.length_b   1.000
_cell.length_c   1.000
_cell.angle_alpha   90.00
_cell.angle_beta   90.00
_cell.angle_gamma   90.00
#
_symmetry.space_group_name_H-M   'P 1'
#
loop_
_entity.id
_entity.type
_entity.pdbx_description
1 polymer ?
#
loop_
_entity_poly.entity_id
_entity_poly.type
_entity_poly.pdbx_seq_one_letter_code
_entity_poly.pdbx_strand_id
1 'polypeptide(L)'
;MRCLALTLVLATPACAEDTLEVELSLRDHGCSADALAEVSVVSIEIYGEHDGTLCTLGRRCLFGVGPLDDIAGLSQTLADANQPLVDAALTGAEYIHVVGRAESCWDLPDPVDGAVPDHPVCGSNDLAAIDGDVLPIEMQCGGCKAMEVPLCP
;
A
#
# COMPACT_ATOMS: atom_id res chain seq x y z
N MET A 1 -42.75 -2.81 -48.54
CA MET A 1 -42.15 -3.45 -47.35
C MET A 1 -40.64 -3.40 -47.47
N ARG A 2 -39.97 -2.67 -46.58
CA ARG A 2 -38.61 -2.90 -46.07
C ARG A 2 -38.28 -1.74 -45.12
N CYS A 3 -38.57 -1.95 -43.83
CA CYS A 3 -38.01 -1.14 -42.75
C CYS A 3 -36.51 -1.43 -42.70
N LEU A 4 -35.67 -0.43 -42.97
CA LEU A 4 -34.29 -0.46 -42.49
C LEU A 4 -34.35 -0.22 -40.98
N ALA A 5 -34.14 -1.27 -40.20
CA ALA A 5 -33.87 -1.16 -38.78
C ALA A 5 -32.46 -0.59 -38.61
N LEU A 6 -32.39 0.69 -38.25
CA LEU A 6 -31.16 1.36 -37.84
C LEU A 6 -30.89 0.94 -36.39
N THR A 7 -30.03 -0.06 -36.20
CA THR A 7 -29.59 -0.51 -34.87
C THR A 7 -28.67 0.56 -34.29
N LEU A 8 -29.23 1.41 -33.43
CA LEU A 8 -28.50 2.40 -32.65
C LEU A 8 -27.74 1.65 -31.53
N VAL A 9 -26.44 1.40 -31.73
CA VAL A 9 -25.56 0.90 -30.68
C VAL A 9 -25.34 2.05 -29.70
N LEU A 10 -26.03 2.00 -28.56
CA LEU A 10 -25.77 2.85 -27.40
C LEU A 10 -24.40 2.45 -26.84
N ALA A 11 -23.36 3.18 -27.24
CA ALA A 11 -22.08 3.17 -26.54
C ALA A 11 -22.31 3.86 -25.18
N THR A 12 -22.53 3.08 -24.13
CA THR A 12 -22.38 3.58 -22.77
C THR A 12 -20.94 4.07 -22.63
N PRO A 13 -20.68 5.31 -22.17
CA PRO A 13 -19.34 5.66 -21.71
C PRO A 13 -19.05 4.71 -20.55
N ALA A 14 -18.21 3.71 -20.78
CA ALA A 14 -17.57 3.03 -19.68
C ALA A 14 -16.81 4.12 -18.95
N CYS A 15 -17.25 4.46 -17.73
CA CYS A 15 -16.45 5.25 -16.82
C CYS A 15 -15.13 4.49 -16.70
N ALA A 16 -14.07 5.02 -17.31
CA ALA A 16 -12.74 4.58 -16.94
C ALA A 16 -12.63 4.93 -15.46
N GLU A 17 -12.49 3.90 -14.62
CA GLU A 17 -12.13 4.13 -13.22
C GLU A 17 -10.83 4.92 -13.25
N ASP A 18 -10.81 6.11 -12.64
CA ASP A 18 -9.60 6.93 -12.60
C ASP A 18 -8.56 6.17 -11.78
N THR A 19 -7.68 5.45 -12.47
CA THR A 19 -6.51 4.82 -11.88
C THR A 19 -5.50 5.94 -11.58
N LEU A 20 -5.14 6.10 -10.31
CA LEU A 20 -4.05 6.99 -9.93
C LEU A 20 -2.77 6.16 -9.82
N GLU A 21 -1.82 6.42 -10.71
CA GLU A 21 -0.47 5.87 -10.58
C GLU A 21 0.30 6.74 -9.59
N VAL A 22 0.63 6.19 -8.42
CA VAL A 22 1.41 6.89 -7.39
C VAL A 22 2.74 6.19 -7.21
N GLU A 23 3.82 6.96 -7.34
CA GLU A 23 5.17 6.56 -6.96
C GLU A 23 5.38 6.79 -5.45
N LEU A 24 5.88 5.77 -4.74
CA LEU A 24 6.21 5.90 -3.33
C LEU A 24 7.66 6.38 -3.14
N SER A 25 7.84 7.57 -2.57
CA SER A 25 9.16 8.10 -2.19
C SER A 25 9.41 7.86 -0.70
N LEU A 26 10.12 6.79 -0.35
CA LEU A 26 10.42 6.46 1.04
C LEU A 26 11.57 7.31 1.59
N ARG A 27 11.38 7.85 2.80
CA ARG A 27 12.37 8.66 3.52
C ARG A 27 12.69 8.01 4.85
N ASP A 28 13.97 7.85 5.14
CA ASP A 28 14.42 7.25 6.39
C ASP A 28 14.29 8.24 7.55
N HIS A 29 13.53 7.87 8.59
CA HIS A 29 13.38 8.61 9.83
C HIS A 29 14.11 7.97 11.02
N GLY A 30 15.25 7.32 10.77
CA GLY A 30 16.14 6.79 11.79
C GLY A 30 16.03 5.28 11.98
N CYS A 31 15.80 4.55 10.88
CA CYS A 31 15.79 3.11 10.87
C CYS A 31 17.18 2.51 11.13
N SER A 32 17.25 1.51 12.01
CA SER A 32 18.47 0.74 12.20
C SER A 32 18.59 -0.35 11.13
N ALA A 33 19.83 -0.65 10.72
CA ALA A 33 20.12 -1.76 9.81
C ALA A 33 19.61 -3.11 10.37
N ASP A 34 19.68 -3.30 11.70
CA ASP A 34 19.19 -4.53 12.34
C ASP A 34 17.68 -4.71 12.12
N ALA A 35 16.87 -3.66 12.24
CA ALA A 35 15.43 -3.74 11.99
C ALA A 35 15.12 -4.00 10.51
N LEU A 36 15.89 -3.40 9.61
CA LEU A 36 15.72 -3.58 8.16
C LEU A 36 16.14 -4.99 7.70
N ALA A 37 17.15 -5.58 8.33
CA ALA A 37 17.61 -6.93 8.03
C ALA A 37 16.54 -8.01 8.35
N GLU A 38 15.61 -7.70 9.26
CA GLU A 38 14.49 -8.59 9.61
C GLU A 38 13.35 -8.56 8.58
N VAL A 39 13.31 -7.56 7.69
CA VAL A 39 12.25 -7.43 6.68
C VAL A 39 12.45 -8.45 5.56
N SER A 40 11.49 -9.35 5.38
CA SER A 40 11.46 -10.30 4.24
C SER A 40 10.23 -10.11 3.36
N VAL A 41 9.19 -9.46 3.87
CA VAL A 41 7.92 -9.18 3.20
C VAL A 41 7.58 -7.70 3.38
N VAL A 42 6.97 -7.07 2.37
CA VAL A 42 6.43 -5.72 2.50
C VAL A 42 4.97 -5.73 2.09
N SER A 43 4.09 -5.22 2.97
CA SER A 43 2.70 -4.92 2.62
C SER A 43 2.54 -3.43 2.31
N ILE A 44 1.80 -3.14 1.25
CA ILE A 44 1.34 -1.80 0.90
C ILE A 44 -0.16 -1.83 1.02
N GLU A 45 -0.66 -1.08 1.98
CA GLU A 45 -2.04 -1.11 2.44
C GLU A 45 -2.68 0.22 2.14
N ILE A 46 -3.87 0.19 1.53
CA ILE A 46 -4.68 1.38 1.27
C ILE A 46 -5.85 1.37 2.23
N TYR A 47 -6.01 2.48 2.91
CA TYR A 47 -7.17 2.73 3.75
C TYR A 47 -8.00 3.88 3.22
N GLY A 48 -9.28 3.81 3.53
CA GLY A 48 -10.26 4.84 3.25
C GLY A 48 -11.35 4.84 4.30
N GLU A 49 -12.38 5.65 4.09
CA GLU A 49 -13.53 5.67 4.97
C GLU A 49 -14.78 5.11 4.28
N HIS A 50 -15.53 4.29 5.03
CA HIS A 50 -16.89 3.90 4.70
C HIS A 50 -17.81 4.26 5.86
N ASP A 51 -18.84 5.07 5.60
CA ASP A 51 -19.77 5.59 6.62
C ASP A 51 -19.05 6.24 7.84
N GLY A 52 -17.94 6.94 7.59
CA GLY A 52 -17.13 7.59 8.62
C GLY A 52 -16.32 6.63 9.50
N THR A 53 -16.11 5.40 9.04
CA THR A 53 -15.25 4.40 9.70
C THR A 53 -14.09 4.04 8.78
N LEU A 54 -12.87 4.11 9.32
CA LEU A 54 -11.65 3.69 8.63
C LEU A 54 -11.70 2.19 8.31
N CYS A 55 -11.41 1.84 7.06
CA CYS A 55 -11.39 0.48 6.57
C CYS A 55 -10.30 0.26 5.51
N THR A 56 -9.89 -0.98 5.32
CA THR A 56 -8.90 -1.39 4.30
C THR A 56 -9.60 -1.52 2.95
N LEU A 57 -9.19 -0.71 1.97
CA LEU A 57 -9.63 -0.79 0.58
C LEU A 57 -8.84 -1.84 -0.21
N GLY A 58 -7.57 -2.02 0.12
CA GLY A 58 -6.72 -2.96 -0.60
C GLY A 58 -5.37 -3.18 0.08
N ARG A 59 -4.72 -4.28 -0.32
CA ARG A 59 -3.37 -4.62 0.11
C ARG A 59 -2.62 -5.28 -1.03
N ARG A 60 -1.37 -4.88 -1.24
CA ARG A 60 -0.40 -5.61 -2.07
C ARG A 60 0.73 -6.12 -1.20
N CYS A 61 1.23 -7.30 -1.55
CA CYS A 61 2.32 -7.98 -0.85
C CYS A 61 3.50 -8.15 -1.80
N LEU A 62 4.69 -7.80 -1.33
CA LEU A 62 5.96 -8.10 -1.97
C LEU A 62 6.72 -9.07 -1.08
N PHE A 63 7.10 -10.22 -1.61
CA PHE A 63 7.81 -11.26 -0.89
C PHE A 63 9.27 -11.34 -1.36
N GLY A 64 10.18 -11.74 -0.48
CA GLY A 64 11.60 -11.84 -0.80
C GLY A 64 12.27 -10.48 -0.96
N VAL A 65 11.84 -9.49 -0.17
CA VAL A 65 12.30 -8.10 -0.25
C VAL A 65 13.68 -7.91 0.37
N GLY A 66 14.03 -8.70 1.39
CA GLY A 66 15.28 -8.54 2.12
C GLY A 66 16.23 -9.75 2.10
N PRO A 67 17.28 -9.70 2.94
CA PRO A 67 17.54 -8.67 3.96
C PRO A 67 17.88 -7.30 3.36
N LEU A 68 17.51 -6.22 4.06
CA LEU A 68 17.75 -4.84 3.64
C LEU A 68 18.80 -4.17 4.53
N ASP A 69 19.72 -3.40 3.92
CA ASP A 69 20.75 -2.64 4.66
C ASP A 69 20.27 -1.22 5.02
N ASP A 70 19.43 -0.62 4.19
CA ASP A 70 18.90 0.74 4.33
C ASP A 70 17.52 0.89 3.64
N ILE A 71 16.87 2.04 3.83
CA ILE A 71 15.59 2.38 3.18
C ILE A 71 15.76 2.58 1.66
N ALA A 72 16.96 2.91 1.18
CA ALA A 72 17.20 3.05 -0.25
C ALA A 72 17.09 1.67 -0.96
N GLY A 73 17.57 0.60 -0.33
CA GLY A 73 17.37 -0.78 -0.78
C GLY A 73 15.89 -1.14 -0.86
N LEU A 74 15.09 -0.76 0.15
CA LEU A 74 13.64 -0.96 0.09
C LEU A 74 13.01 -0.19 -1.08
N SER A 75 13.39 1.08 -1.23
CA SER A 75 12.90 1.94 -2.32
C SER A 75 13.20 1.34 -3.69
N GLN A 76 14.41 0.78 -3.88
CA GLN A 76 14.78 0.10 -5.11
C GLN A 76 13.94 -1.17 -5.33
N THR A 77 13.73 -1.99 -4.31
CA THR A 77 12.86 -3.18 -4.42
C THR A 77 11.44 -2.80 -4.81
N LEU A 78 10.90 -1.71 -4.25
CA LEU A 78 9.58 -1.19 -4.63
C LEU A 78 9.55 -0.70 -6.08
N ALA A 79 10.61 -0.04 -6.55
CA ALA A 79 10.74 0.40 -7.94
C ALA A 79 10.81 -0.79 -8.92
N ASP A 80 11.62 -1.81 -8.61
CA ASP A 80 11.80 -3.02 -9.42
C ASP A 80 10.53 -3.88 -9.53
N ALA A 81 9.65 -3.80 -8.53
CA ALA A 81 8.36 -4.47 -8.53
C ALA A 81 7.33 -3.87 -9.54
N ASN A 82 7.78 -2.95 -10.40
CA ASN A 82 7.00 -2.17 -11.37
C ASN A 82 5.86 -1.41 -10.70
N GLN A 83 6.15 -0.19 -10.27
CA GLN A 83 5.14 0.76 -9.83
C GLN A 83 4.23 1.16 -11.02
N PRO A 84 2.94 1.48 -10.78
CA PRO A 84 2.31 1.70 -9.49
C PRO A 84 2.09 0.41 -8.70
N LEU A 85 2.40 0.46 -7.40
CA LEU A 85 2.21 -0.70 -6.53
C LEU A 85 0.73 -0.94 -6.25
N VAL A 86 -0.13 0.05 -6.49
CA VAL A 86 -1.56 -0.13 -6.37
C VAL A 86 -2.26 0.36 -7.63
N ASP A 87 -2.85 -0.58 -8.35
CA ASP A 87 -3.82 -0.34 -9.43
C ASP A 87 -5.21 -0.52 -8.81
N ALA A 88 -5.66 0.47 -8.03
CA ALA A 88 -6.97 0.46 -7.41
C ALA A 88 -7.71 1.76 -7.70
N ALA A 89 -9.03 1.65 -7.85
CA ALA A 89 -9.91 2.80 -7.82
C ALA A 89 -9.78 3.47 -6.43
N LEU A 90 -9.11 4.61 -6.36
CA LEU A 90 -8.87 5.35 -5.11
C LEU A 90 -10.08 6.17 -4.67
N THR A 91 -11.28 5.87 -5.17
CA THR A 91 -12.48 6.58 -4.75
C THR A 91 -12.74 6.27 -3.28
N GLY A 92 -12.55 7.27 -2.42
CA GLY A 92 -12.65 7.13 -0.97
C GLY A 92 -11.35 6.65 -0.29
N ALA A 93 -10.23 6.51 -1.01
CA ALA A 93 -8.93 6.26 -0.40
C ALA A 93 -8.40 7.53 0.25
N GLU A 94 -7.80 7.38 1.43
CA GLU A 94 -7.28 8.49 2.22
C GLU A 94 -5.80 8.30 2.58
N TYR A 95 -5.36 7.07 2.89
CA TYR A 95 -4.00 6.81 3.35
C TYR A 95 -3.37 5.62 2.66
N ILE A 96 -2.06 5.71 2.43
CA ILE A 96 -1.20 4.57 2.13
C ILE A 96 -0.34 4.28 3.36
N HIS A 97 -0.21 3.00 3.68
CA HIS A 97 0.67 2.48 4.72
C HIS A 97 1.58 1.41 4.13
N VAL A 98 2.88 1.58 4.33
CA VAL A 98 3.92 0.63 3.95
C VAL A 98 4.40 -0.05 5.22
N VAL A 99 4.41 -1.37 5.24
CA VAL A 99 4.82 -2.17 6.41
C VAL A 99 5.81 -3.22 5.97
N GLY A 100 7.02 -3.17 6.51
CA GLY A 100 8.01 -4.25 6.42
C GLY A 100 7.73 -5.30 7.48
N ARG A 101 7.76 -6.58 7.09
CA ARG A 101 7.34 -7.74 7.90
C ARG A 101 8.35 -8.87 7.79
N ALA A 102 8.42 -9.71 8.83
CA ALA A 102 9.43 -10.76 8.89
C ALA A 102 9.06 -12.00 8.08
N GLU A 103 7.79 -12.44 8.13
CA GLU A 103 7.41 -13.75 7.60
C GLU A 103 6.20 -13.71 6.67
N SER A 104 5.22 -12.84 6.95
CA SER A 104 3.91 -12.89 6.29
C SER A 104 3.43 -11.50 5.90
N CYS A 105 2.48 -11.43 4.96
CA CYS A 105 1.83 -10.18 4.57
C CYS A 105 0.54 -9.89 5.35
N TRP A 106 0.16 -10.81 6.23
CA TRP A 106 -1.02 -10.69 7.07
C TRP A 106 -0.58 -10.55 8.52
N ASP A 107 -1.43 -9.93 9.33
CA ASP A 107 -1.16 -9.86 10.74
C ASP A 107 -1.26 -11.27 11.30
N LEU A 108 -0.11 -11.80 11.70
CA LEU A 108 -0.06 -12.99 12.52
C LEU A 108 -0.48 -12.60 13.94
N PRO A 109 -1.17 -13.50 14.67
CA PRO A 109 -1.49 -13.23 16.06
C PRO A 109 -0.21 -12.83 16.81
N ASP A 110 -0.29 -11.71 17.55
CA ASP A 110 0.84 -11.16 18.29
C ASP A 110 1.56 -12.30 19.04
N PRO A 111 2.88 -12.42 18.89
CA PRO A 111 3.61 -13.46 19.58
C PRO A 111 3.48 -13.27 21.09
N VAL A 112 3.05 -14.33 21.77
CA VAL A 112 2.91 -14.36 23.23
C VAL A 112 4.32 -14.27 23.83
N ASP A 113 4.57 -13.22 24.61
CA ASP A 113 5.83 -12.90 25.31
C ASP A 113 7.05 -12.51 24.45
N GLY A 114 7.35 -11.21 24.41
CA GLY A 114 8.70 -10.67 24.23
C GLY A 114 9.31 -10.75 22.82
N ALA A 115 8.58 -11.21 21.82
CA ALA A 115 9.04 -11.20 20.44
C ALA A 115 8.91 -9.81 19.80
N VAL A 116 9.79 -9.55 18.83
CA VAL A 116 9.78 -8.33 18.02
C VAL A 116 8.42 -8.26 17.31
N PRO A 117 7.74 -7.10 17.29
CA PRO A 117 6.52 -6.95 16.50
C PRO A 117 6.80 -7.39 15.05
N ASP A 118 5.84 -8.03 14.39
CA ASP A 118 5.91 -8.47 12.97
C ASP A 118 6.04 -7.28 11.99
N HIS A 119 6.31 -6.09 12.50
CA HIS A 119 6.39 -4.82 11.79
C HIS A 119 7.69 -4.10 12.19
N PRO A 120 8.90 -4.61 11.88
CA PRO A 120 10.14 -3.93 12.23
C PRO A 120 10.25 -2.53 11.60
N VAL A 121 9.56 -2.30 10.48
CA VAL A 121 9.58 -1.04 9.71
C VAL A 121 8.18 -0.69 9.24
N CYS A 122 7.78 0.58 9.31
CA CYS A 122 6.51 1.05 8.77
C CYS A 122 6.57 2.54 8.41
N GLY A 123 5.63 2.99 7.59
CA GLY A 123 5.44 4.41 7.28
C GLY A 123 4.09 4.65 6.62
N SER A 124 3.44 5.75 6.96
CA SER A 124 2.13 6.11 6.40
C SER A 124 2.14 7.55 5.93
N ASN A 125 1.33 7.85 4.90
CA ASN A 125 0.97 9.22 4.59
C ASN A 125 -0.42 9.32 3.97
N ASP A 126 -0.99 10.51 4.07
CA ASP A 126 -2.26 10.89 3.45
C ASP A 126 -2.06 11.09 1.94
N LEU A 127 -2.97 10.57 1.11
CA LEU A 127 -2.96 10.75 -0.33
C LEU A 127 -3.07 12.23 -0.74
N ALA A 128 -3.61 13.09 0.12
CA ALA A 128 -3.61 14.54 -0.07
C ALA A 128 -2.18 15.16 -0.06
N ALA A 129 -1.18 14.43 0.41
CA ALA A 129 0.22 14.84 0.41
C ALA A 129 0.96 14.52 -0.91
N ILE A 130 0.28 13.95 -1.91
CA ILE A 130 0.86 13.71 -3.23
C ILE A 130 1.31 15.04 -3.86
N ASP A 131 2.55 15.06 -4.34
CA ASP A 131 3.12 16.15 -5.13
C ASP A 131 3.48 15.61 -6.52
N GLY A 132 2.70 16.01 -7.53
CA GLY A 132 2.77 15.40 -8.86
C GLY A 132 2.22 13.97 -8.84
N ASP A 133 3.08 13.00 -9.10
CA ASP A 133 2.84 11.56 -9.05
C ASP A 133 3.51 10.88 -7.85
N VAL A 134 4.14 11.65 -6.95
CA VAL A 134 4.94 11.11 -5.85
C VAL A 134 4.23 11.31 -4.51
N LEU A 135 4.10 10.22 -3.73
CA LEU A 135 3.73 10.27 -2.32
C LEU A 135 4.97 10.09 -1.44
N PRO A 136 5.40 11.11 -0.68
CA PRO A 136 6.47 10.93 0.29
C PRO A 136 5.97 10.09 1.47
N ILE A 137 6.74 9.10 1.91
CA ILE A 137 6.43 8.31 3.10
C ILE A 137 7.64 8.34 4.04
N GLU A 138 7.45 8.89 5.23
CA GLU A 138 8.46 8.85 6.29
C GLU A 138 8.42 7.47 6.96
N MET A 139 9.50 6.71 6.81
CA MET A 139 9.67 5.37 7.33
C MET A 139 10.31 5.41 8.71
N GLN A 140 9.73 4.67 9.64
CA GLN A 140 10.22 4.53 11.02
C GLN A 140 10.45 3.06 11.35
N CYS A 141 11.38 2.81 12.28
CA CYS A 141 11.68 1.49 12.79
C CYS A 141 11.30 1.35 14.26
N GLY A 142 10.72 0.20 14.60
CA GLY A 142 10.21 -0.06 15.95
C GLY A 142 8.96 0.76 16.29
N GLY A 143 8.11 0.22 17.17
CA GLY A 143 6.86 0.88 17.57
C GLY A 143 5.79 0.95 16.47
N CYS A 144 6.04 0.32 15.32
CA CYS A 144 5.03 0.05 14.31
C CYS A 144 3.97 -0.88 14.88
N LYS A 145 2.72 -0.48 14.71
CA LYS A 145 1.57 -1.28 15.09
C LYS A 145 0.80 -1.61 13.83
N ALA A 146 0.35 -2.85 13.70
CA ALA A 146 -0.71 -3.16 12.76
C ALA A 146 -1.89 -2.23 13.01
N MET A 147 -2.42 -1.66 11.93
CA MET A 147 -3.73 -1.04 11.98
C MET A 147 -4.77 -2.15 11.80
N GLU A 148 -5.38 -2.57 12.92
CA GLU A 148 -6.47 -3.52 12.91
C GLU A 148 -7.76 -2.84 12.46
N VAL A 149 -7.92 -2.68 11.15
CA VAL A 149 -9.12 -2.09 10.54
C VAL A 149 -9.81 -3.09 9.62
N PRO A 150 -11.16 -3.15 9.61
CA PRO A 150 -11.91 -4.09 8.78
C PRO A 150 -11.71 -3.79 7.29
N LEU A 151 -12.03 -4.75 6.42
CA LEU A 151 -12.15 -4.48 4.98
C LEU A 151 -13.33 -3.54 4.71
N CYS A 152 -13.17 -2.64 3.75
CA CYS A 152 -14.29 -1.81 3.30
C CYS A 152 -15.38 -2.69 2.64
N PRO A 153 -16.67 -2.38 2.85
CA PRO A 153 -17.79 -3.12 2.25
C PRO A 153 -17.81 -3.11 0.72
#